data_AF-A0A953WHH5-F1
#
_entry.id   AF-A0A953WHH5-F1
#
_cell.length_a   1.000
_cell.length_b   1.000
_cell.length_c   1.000
_cell.angle_alpha   90.00
_cell.angle_beta   90.00
_cell.angle_gamma   90.00
#
_symmetry.space_group_name_H-M   'P 1'
#
loop_
_entity.id
_entity.type
_entity.pdbx_description
1 polymer ?
#
loop_
_entity_poly.entity_id
_entity_poly.type
_entity_poly.pdbx_seq_one_letter_code
_entity_poly.pdbx_strand_id
1 'polypeptide(L)'
;MTPRLTALTLLLLPLAACATVEPPPCSAEWIDYKTDKTLKKFASENRGLINDFRKLSREDGDVDPMVAISLARKSDRIQTFADSFNNIVLPELEAALQQCGRSEEFVPALT
;
A
#
# COMPACT_ATOMS: atom_id res chain seq x y z
N MET A 1 -53.35 -26.06 5.54
CA MET A 1 -52.56 -24.99 6.19
C MET A 1 -51.09 -25.30 5.96
N THR A 2 -50.47 -24.62 5.00
CA THR A 2 -49.05 -24.80 4.63
C THR A 2 -48.22 -23.70 5.28
N PRO A 3 -47.20 -24.01 6.10
CA PRO A 3 -46.26 -22.98 6.54
C PRO A 3 -45.30 -22.66 5.39
N ARG A 4 -45.28 -21.38 5.01
CA ARG A 4 -44.39 -20.80 4.00
C ARG A 4 -42.95 -20.88 4.48
N LEU A 5 -42.10 -21.53 3.69
CA LEU A 5 -40.65 -21.48 3.79
C LEU A 5 -40.20 -20.02 3.62
N THR A 6 -39.72 -19.41 4.70
CA THR A 6 -39.04 -18.11 4.67
C THR A 6 -37.73 -18.28 3.90
N ALA A 7 -37.68 -17.66 2.73
CA ALA A 7 -36.51 -17.60 1.86
C ALA A 7 -35.35 -16.91 2.59
N LEU A 8 -34.28 -17.67 2.80
CA LEU A 8 -32.99 -17.17 3.27
C LEU A 8 -32.34 -16.43 2.09
N THR A 9 -32.47 -15.11 2.04
CA THR A 9 -31.71 -14.27 1.11
C THR A 9 -30.23 -14.35 1.49
N LEU A 10 -29.47 -15.17 0.75
CA LEU A 10 -28.01 -15.10 0.72
C LEU A 10 -27.61 -13.69 0.28
N LEU A 11 -27.06 -12.91 1.21
CA LEU A 11 -26.22 -11.77 0.86
C LEU A 11 -25.00 -12.32 0.10
N LEU A 12 -25.00 -12.21 -1.23
CA LEU A 12 -23.80 -12.24 -2.03
C LEU A 12 -23.01 -10.96 -1.74
N LEU A 13 -22.21 -10.98 -0.67
CA LEU A 13 -21.10 -10.07 -0.53
C LEU A 13 -20.09 -10.46 -1.63
N PRO A 14 -19.79 -9.61 -2.63
CA PRO A 14 -18.64 -9.86 -3.47
C PRO A 14 -17.42 -9.78 -2.55
N LEU A 15 -16.87 -10.94 -2.23
CA LEU A 15 -15.52 -11.04 -1.68
C LEU A 15 -14.59 -10.43 -2.73
N ALA A 16 -14.24 -9.15 -2.56
CA ALA A 16 -13.14 -8.50 -3.25
C ALA A 16 -11.79 -9.07 -2.73
N ALA A 17 -11.64 -10.38 -2.88
CA ALA A 17 -10.48 -11.19 -2.54
C ALA A 17 -10.41 -12.27 -3.64
N CYS A 18 -9.45 -12.33 -4.55
CA CYS A 18 -8.10 -11.80 -4.57
C CYS A 18 -7.76 -11.33 -5.99
N ALA A 19 -7.25 -10.11 -6.11
CA ALA A 19 -6.59 -9.60 -7.30
C ALA A 19 -5.30 -10.39 -7.57
N THR A 20 -5.42 -11.55 -8.22
CA THR A 20 -4.28 -12.26 -8.84
C THR A 20 -4.35 -12.23 -10.36
N VAL A 21 -5.42 -11.68 -10.92
CA VAL A 21 -5.52 -11.40 -12.35
C VAL A 21 -4.90 -10.03 -12.59
N GLU A 22 -3.78 -10.00 -13.32
CA GLU A 22 -3.21 -8.74 -13.78
C GLU A 22 -4.22 -8.05 -14.71
N PRO A 23 -4.67 -6.81 -14.38
CA PRO A 23 -5.64 -6.10 -15.21
C PRO A 23 -5.06 -5.72 -16.58
N PRO A 24 -5.88 -5.29 -17.55
CA PRO A 24 -5.39 -4.81 -18.84
C PRO A 24 -4.35 -3.70 -18.67
N PRO A 25 -3.21 -3.75 -19.38
CA PRO A 25 -2.15 -2.77 -19.23
C PRO A 25 -2.69 -1.36 -19.49
N CYS A 26 -2.23 -0.39 -18.70
CA CYS A 26 -2.60 1.02 -18.82
C CYS A 26 -4.07 1.37 -18.54
N SER A 27 -4.80 0.46 -17.91
CA SER A 27 -6.05 0.79 -17.21
C SER A 27 -5.76 1.40 -15.83
N ALA A 28 -6.71 2.15 -15.27
CA ALA A 28 -6.60 2.65 -13.90
C ALA A 28 -6.39 1.50 -12.88
N GLU A 29 -7.13 0.40 -13.04
CA GLU A 29 -6.99 -0.79 -12.20
C GLU A 29 -5.59 -1.42 -12.28
N TRP A 30 -4.95 -1.38 -13.46
CA TRP A 30 -3.58 -1.87 -13.63
C TRP A 30 -2.55 -0.99 -12.93
N ILE A 31 -2.73 0.34 -12.97
CA ILE A 31 -1.87 1.29 -12.24
C ILE A 31 -2.00 1.08 -10.73
N ASP A 32 -3.23 0.93 -10.23
CA ASP A 32 -3.48 0.63 -8.82
C ASP A 32 -2.85 -0.71 -8.43
N TYR A 33 -3.01 -1.74 -9.27
CA TYR A 33 -2.38 -3.06 -9.05
C TYR A 33 -0.84 -2.97 -9.00
N LYS A 34 -0.20 -2.21 -9.90
CA LYS A 34 1.26 -2.03 -9.88
C LYS A 34 1.69 -1.25 -8.65
N THR A 35 1.01 -0.15 -8.34
CA THR A 35 1.31 0.69 -7.17
C THR A 35 1.22 -0.12 -5.88
N ASP A 36 0.11 -0.82 -5.68
CA ASP A 36 -0.11 -1.68 -4.52
C ASP A 36 0.93 -2.81 -4.44
N LYS A 37 1.26 -3.45 -5.55
CA LYS A 37 2.28 -4.50 -5.61
C LYS A 37 3.66 -3.98 -5.20
N THR A 38 4.10 -2.85 -5.77
CA THR A 38 5.40 -2.25 -5.46
C THR A 38 5.46 -1.77 -4.01
N LEU A 39 4.42 -1.08 -3.53
CA LEU A 39 4.36 -0.59 -2.15
C LEU A 39 4.24 -1.72 -1.12
N LYS A 40 3.47 -2.78 -1.39
CA LYS A 40 3.38 -3.97 -0.51
C LYS A 40 4.73 -4.68 -0.40
N LYS A 41 5.45 -4.82 -1.51
CA LYS A 41 6.79 -5.39 -1.51
C LYS A 41 7.73 -4.55 -0.64
N PHE A 42 7.79 -3.23 -0.89
CA PHE A 42 8.61 -2.31 -0.11
C PHE A 42 8.26 -2.32 1.39
N ALA A 43 6.96 -2.32 1.71
CA ALA A 43 6.49 -2.37 3.09
C ALA A 43 6.83 -3.71 3.78
N SER A 44 6.79 -4.82 3.05
CA SER A 44 7.18 -6.14 3.55
C SER A 44 8.67 -6.17 3.91
N GLU A 45 9.52 -5.69 3.01
CA GLU A 45 10.98 -5.61 3.20
C GLU A 45 11.37 -4.67 4.37
N ASN A 46 10.56 -3.64 4.62
CA ASN A 46 10.82 -2.63 5.64
C ASN A 46 9.91 -2.71 6.88
N ARG A 47 9.18 -3.82 7.05
CA ARG A 47 8.14 -3.98 8.08
C ARG A 47 8.59 -3.58 9.49
N GLY A 48 9.81 -3.97 9.88
CA GLY A 48 10.36 -3.66 11.20
C GLY A 48 10.51 -2.15 11.45
N LEU A 49 11.06 -1.42 10.47
CA LEU A 49 11.26 0.02 10.58
C LEU A 49 9.93 0.78 10.53
N ILE A 50 9.00 0.36 9.67
CA ILE A 50 7.65 0.92 9.61
C ILE A 50 6.92 0.77 10.95
N ASN A 51 7.05 -0.39 11.61
CA ASN A 51 6.47 -0.59 12.94
C ASN A 51 7.12 0.31 13.99
N ASP A 52 8.41 0.58 13.91
CA ASP A 52 9.09 1.52 14.80
C ASP A 52 8.58 2.96 14.58
N PHE A 53 8.36 3.39 13.33
CA PHE A 53 7.74 4.69 13.01
C PHE A 53 6.29 4.81 13.49
N ARG A 54 5.49 3.74 13.37
CA ARG A 54 4.11 3.71 13.89
C ARG A 54 4.07 3.88 15.41
N LYS A 55 5.02 3.29 16.13
CA LYS A 55 5.14 3.48 17.59
C LYS A 55 5.55 4.89 17.96
N LEU A 56 6.28 5.59 17.08
CA LEU A 56 6.62 7.00 17.28
C LEU A 56 5.39 7.90 17.04
N SER A 57 4.56 7.55 16.05
CA SER A 57 3.39 8.35 15.62
C SER A 57 2.14 8.00 16.44
N ARG A 58 2.24 8.08 17.77
CA ARG A 58 1.12 7.75 18.67
C ARG A 58 -0.08 8.67 18.42
N GLU A 59 -1.29 8.16 18.63
CA GLU A 59 -2.54 8.90 18.40
C GLU A 59 -2.72 10.11 19.34
N ASP A 60 -2.06 10.06 20.51
CA ASP A 60 -2.03 11.15 21.49
C ASP A 60 -1.05 12.28 21.13
N GLY A 61 -0.28 12.11 20.05
CA GLY A 61 0.76 13.05 19.61
C GLY A 61 2.00 13.07 20.51
N ASP A 62 2.04 12.24 21.56
CA ASP A 62 3.19 12.17 22.46
C ASP A 62 4.27 11.26 21.88
N VAL A 63 5.53 11.66 22.08
CA VAL A 63 6.68 10.95 21.53
C VAL A 63 7.40 10.25 22.66
N ASP A 64 7.33 8.92 22.68
CA ASP A 64 8.10 8.12 23.63
C ASP A 64 9.62 8.33 23.38
N PRO A 65 10.37 8.89 24.34
CA PRO A 65 11.79 9.17 24.17
C PRO A 65 12.62 7.91 23.88
N MET A 66 12.21 6.76 24.41
CA MET A 66 12.91 5.50 24.16
C MET A 66 12.72 5.01 22.73
N VAL A 67 11.53 5.22 22.16
CA VAL A 67 11.27 4.93 20.75
C VAL A 67 12.06 5.89 19.87
N ALA A 68 12.09 7.19 20.20
CA ALA A 68 12.88 8.18 19.48
C ALA A 68 14.39 7.85 19.49
N ILE A 69 14.96 7.50 20.64
CA ILE A 69 16.37 7.09 20.76
C ILE A 69 16.64 5.79 19.98
N SER A 70 15.70 4.83 20.03
CA SER A 70 15.81 3.59 19.25
C SER A 70 15.85 3.87 17.74
N LEU A 71 15.01 4.78 17.24
CA LEU A 71 15.00 5.21 15.85
C LEU A 71 16.25 6.00 15.48
N ALA A 72 16.72 6.91 16.33
CA ALA A 72 17.96 7.65 16.10
C ALA A 72 19.17 6.72 15.92
N ARG A 73 19.23 5.62 16.69
CA ARG A 73 20.26 4.58 16.54
C ARG A 73 20.13 3.75 15.25
N LYS A 74 19.01 3.85 14.54
CA LYS A 74 18.75 3.20 13.25
C LYS A 74 18.92 4.19 12.08
N SER A 75 19.61 5.30 12.27
CA SER A 75 19.84 6.34 11.24
C SER A 75 20.21 5.75 9.88
N ASP A 76 21.15 4.82 9.85
CA ASP A 76 21.64 4.24 8.59
C ASP A 76 20.57 3.40 7.88
N ARG A 77 19.72 2.73 8.66
CA ARG A 77 18.57 1.98 8.14
C ARG A 77 17.47 2.91 7.66
N ILE A 78 17.27 4.05 8.31
CA ILE A 78 16.32 5.07 7.87
C ILE A 78 16.80 5.69 6.56
N GLN A 79 18.10 5.96 6.44
CA GLN A 79 18.71 6.43 5.20
C GLN A 79 18.56 5.39 4.09
N THR A 80 18.88 4.12 4.35
CA THR A 80 18.69 3.02 3.39
C THR A 80 17.22 2.88 2.97
N PHE A 81 16.28 3.06 3.90
CA PHE A 81 14.85 3.06 3.61
C PHE A 81 14.48 4.18 2.63
N ALA A 82 14.93 5.41 2.90
CA ALA A 82 14.68 6.57 2.04
C ALA A 82 15.35 6.43 0.67
N ASP A 83 16.60 5.95 0.65
CA ASP A 83 17.36 5.69 -0.57
C ASP A 83 16.69 4.61 -1.42
N SER A 84 16.20 3.53 -0.81
CA SER A 84 15.47 2.48 -1.52
C SER A 84 14.14 3.00 -2.09
N PHE A 85 13.42 3.82 -1.32
CA PHE A 85 12.21 4.45 -1.82
C PHE A 85 12.49 5.33 -3.05
N ASN A 86 13.50 6.20 -2.97
CA ASN A 86 13.84 7.13 -4.04
C ASN A 86 14.49 6.47 -5.27
N ASN A 87 15.30 5.44 -5.07
CA ASN A 87 16.08 4.83 -6.15
C ASN A 87 15.44 3.56 -6.73
N ILE A 88 14.42 3.00 -6.07
CA ILE A 88 13.76 1.77 -6.51
C ILE A 88 12.25 1.99 -6.67
N VAL A 89 11.55 2.40 -5.60
CA VAL A 89 10.09 2.51 -5.63
C VAL A 89 9.63 3.59 -6.60
N LEU A 90 10.13 4.83 -6.45
CA LEU A 90 9.71 5.93 -7.32
C LEU A 90 10.00 5.64 -8.80
N PRO A 91 11.21 5.20 -9.20
CA PRO A 91 11.49 4.86 -10.59
C PRO A 91 10.62 3.72 -11.13
N GLU A 92 10.30 2.70 -10.32
CA GLU A 92 9.42 1.59 -10.73
C GLU A 92 7.99 2.09 -11.01
N LEU A 93 7.46 2.97 -10.15
CA LEU A 93 6.14 3.58 -10.34
C LEU A 93 6.13 4.51 -11.56
N GLU A 94 7.15 5.35 -11.72
CA GLU A 94 7.30 6.23 -12.88
C GLU A 94 7.41 5.44 -14.18
N ALA A 95 8.17 4.34 -14.19
CA ALA A 95 8.29 3.47 -15.35
C ALA A 95 6.95 2.84 -15.74
N ALA A 96 6.14 2.43 -14.75
CA ALA A 96 4.80 1.91 -14.99
C ALA A 96 3.88 2.97 -15.63
N LEU A 97 3.99 4.24 -15.21
CA LEU A 97 3.25 5.35 -15.81
C LEU A 97 3.76 5.69 -17.23
N GLN A 98 5.08 5.73 -17.43
CA GLN A 98 5.68 6.03 -18.73
C GLN A 98 5.33 4.99 -19.79
N GLN A 99 5.19 3.72 -19.40
CA GLN A 99 4.77 2.64 -20.29
C GLN A 99 3.42 2.91 -20.96
N CYS A 100 2.57 3.73 -20.34
CA CYS A 100 1.23 4.04 -20.81
C CYS A 100 1.16 5.29 -21.69
N GLY A 101 2.29 5.96 -21.91
CA GLY A 101 2.33 7.30 -22.47
C GLY A 101 1.79 8.33 -21.48
N ARG A 102 2.24 9.58 -21.58
CA ARG A 102 1.71 10.71 -20.79
C ARG A 102 0.22 10.89 -21.12
N SER A 103 -0.66 10.13 -20.48
CA SER A 103 -2.07 10.47 -20.45
C SER A 103 -2.25 11.45 -19.29
N GLU A 104 -2.71 12.64 -19.61
CA GLU A 104 -2.92 13.76 -18.68
C GLU A 104 -4.03 13.50 -17.63
N GLU A 105 -4.55 12.27 -17.57
CA GLU A 105 -5.67 11.83 -16.73
C GLU A 105 -5.24 10.93 -15.56
N PHE A 106 -3.93 10.75 -15.33
CA PHE A 106 -3.43 9.86 -14.28
C PHE A 106 -2.90 10.66 -13.07
N VAL A 107 -3.76 10.92 -12.10
CA VAL A 107 -3.35 11.29 -10.74
C VAL A 107 -3.48 10.03 -9.88
N PRO A 108 -2.37 9.45 -9.37
CA PRO A 108 -2.44 8.34 -8.43
C PRO A 108 -3.27 8.73 -7.19
N ALA A 109 -3.95 7.77 -6.57
CA ALA A 109 -4.70 7.95 -5.32
C ALA A 109 -3.77 8.18 -4.09
N LEU A 110 -2.84 9.12 -4.21
CA LEU A 110 -1.94 9.58 -3.15
C LEU A 110 -2.40 10.93 -2.55
N THR A 111 -3.58 11.42 -2.93
CA THR A 111 -4.23 12.61 -2.36
C THR A 111 -5.14 12.27 -1.18
#